data_AF-A0A9X9LVY0-F1
#
_entry.id   AF-A0A9X9LVY0-F1
#
_cell.length_a   1.000
_cell.length_b   1.000
_cell.length_c   1.000
_cell.angle_alpha   90.00
_cell.angle_beta   90.00
_cell.angle_gamma   90.00
#
_symmetry.space_group_name_H-M   'P 1'
#
loop_
_entity.id
_entity.type
_entity.pdbx_description
1 polymer ?
#
loop_
_entity_poly.entity_id
_entity_poly.type
_entity_poly.pdbx_seq_one_letter_code
_entity_poly.pdbx_strand_id
1 'polypeptide(L)'
;MQKLKKSGSLLQLTFRDNADLRKCFLYQLSQKTGLQYFKNVVLVASPQDRYVPFHSARIEMCKTALKDRHTGPVYAEMIDNLLRPLVDAKDCTLVRHNVFHALPNTANALIGRAAHIAVLDSELFLEKFFLVAGLSYFK
;
A
#
# COMPACT_ATOMS: atom_id res chain seq x y z
N MET A 1 -23.38 5.27 5.26
CA MET A 1 -22.87 6.07 4.11
C MET A 1 -22.92 5.32 2.77
N GLN A 2 -22.37 4.11 2.62
CA GLN A 2 -22.44 3.35 1.34
C GLN A 2 -23.88 3.06 0.85
N LYS A 3 -24.82 2.75 1.74
CA LYS A 3 -26.23 2.53 1.35
C LYS A 3 -26.97 3.81 0.92
N LEU A 4 -26.47 5.00 1.28
CA LEU A 4 -27.12 6.29 1.05
C LEU A 4 -26.52 7.07 -0.13
N LYS A 5 -25.25 6.86 -0.46
CA LYS A 5 -24.59 7.44 -1.63
C LYS A 5 -24.14 6.30 -2.53
N LYS A 6 -24.81 6.08 -3.66
CA LYS A 6 -24.40 5.16 -4.75
C LYS A 6 -23.11 5.65 -5.42
N SER A 7 -22.02 5.73 -4.67
CA SER A 7 -20.74 6.18 -5.16
C SER A 7 -20.04 5.04 -5.88
N GLY A 8 -19.83 5.20 -7.19
CA GLY A 8 -19.07 4.23 -7.99
C GLY A 8 -17.65 4.01 -7.46
N SER A 9 -16.98 5.07 -7.00
CA SER A 9 -15.64 4.96 -6.41
C SER A 9 -15.62 4.13 -5.12
N LEU A 10 -16.66 4.20 -4.28
CA LEU A 10 -16.75 3.31 -3.12
C LEU A 10 -16.94 1.84 -3.51
N LEU A 11 -17.67 1.55 -4.60
CA LEU A 11 -17.78 0.18 -5.12
C LEU A 11 -16.44 -0.31 -5.66
N GLN A 12 -15.72 0.53 -6.42
CA GLN A 12 -14.38 0.22 -6.95
C GLN A 12 -13.37 -0.01 -5.81
N LEU A 13 -13.31 0.88 -4.82
CA LEU A 13 -12.43 0.77 -3.66
C LEU A 13 -12.73 -0.45 -2.78
N THR A 14 -13.96 -0.95 -2.80
CA THR A 14 -14.36 -2.16 -2.06
C THR A 14 -14.44 -3.41 -2.94
N PHE A 15 -13.97 -3.33 -4.18
CA PHE A 15 -13.92 -4.45 -5.12
C PHE A 15 -15.30 -5.09 -5.40
N ARG A 16 -16.31 -4.24 -5.53
CA ARG A 16 -17.75 -4.58 -5.70
C ARG A 16 -18.40 -3.91 -6.91
N ASP A 17 -17.61 -3.33 -7.79
CA ASP A 17 -18.07 -2.66 -9.01
C ASP A 17 -18.33 -3.65 -10.16
N ASN A 18 -17.89 -4.91 -10.06
CA ASN A 18 -18.19 -5.98 -10.99
C ASN A 18 -18.37 -7.34 -10.27
N ALA A 19 -19.14 -8.26 -10.86
CA ALA A 19 -19.25 -9.63 -10.37
C ALA A 19 -18.04 -10.50 -10.73
N ASP A 20 -17.41 -10.23 -11.88
CA ASP A 20 -16.13 -10.81 -12.25
C ASP A 20 -15.00 -9.95 -11.67
N LEU A 21 -14.28 -10.53 -10.71
CA LEU A 21 -13.19 -9.88 -9.99
C LEU A 21 -12.10 -9.33 -10.93
N ARG A 22 -11.87 -9.97 -12.09
CA ARG A 22 -10.87 -9.51 -13.08
C ARG A 22 -11.39 -8.37 -13.97
N LYS A 23 -12.67 -8.04 -13.85
CA LYS A 23 -13.28 -6.88 -14.50
C LYS A 23 -13.51 -5.71 -13.52
N CYS A 24 -13.21 -5.89 -12.23
CA CYS A 24 -13.22 -4.81 -11.27
C CYS A 24 -12.15 -3.77 -11.63
N PHE A 25 -12.47 -2.49 -11.42
CA PHE A 25 -11.61 -1.37 -11.78
C PHE A 25 -10.20 -1.49 -11.21
N LEU A 26 -10.06 -1.82 -9.91
CA LEU A 26 -8.74 -1.92 -9.28
C LEU A 26 -7.90 -3.07 -9.84
N TYR A 27 -8.51 -4.17 -10.28
CA TYR A 27 -7.78 -5.23 -10.96
C TYR A 27 -7.24 -4.73 -12.30
N GLN A 28 -8.09 -4.11 -13.12
CA GLN A 28 -7.68 -3.56 -14.42
C GLN A 28 -6.63 -2.46 -14.26
N LEU A 29 -6.72 -1.65 -13.20
CA LEU A 29 -5.72 -0.65 -12.87
C LEU A 29 -4.38 -1.28 -12.49
N SER A 30 -4.36 -2.41 -11.77
CA SER A 30 -3.11 -3.12 -11.44
C SER A 30 -2.32 -3.54 -12.68
N GLN A 31 -3.00 -3.81 -13.80
CA GLN A 31 -2.38 -4.19 -15.07
C GLN A 31 -1.76 -2.99 -15.82
N LYS A 32 -2.00 -1.75 -15.37
CA LYS A 32 -1.43 -0.57 -16.01
C LYS A 32 0.00 -0.37 -15.56
N THR A 33 0.85 -0.03 -16.52
CA THR A 33 2.22 0.39 -16.25
C THR A 33 2.25 1.72 -15.51
N GLY A 34 3.32 1.96 -14.74
CA GLY A 34 3.49 3.24 -14.06
C GLY A 34 4.66 3.23 -13.08
N LEU A 35 4.68 2.28 -12.14
CA LEU A 35 5.68 2.27 -11.06
C LEU A 35 7.12 2.06 -11.60
N GLN A 36 7.28 1.32 -12.69
CA GLN A 36 8.60 1.07 -13.28
C GLN A 36 9.25 2.28 -13.95
N TYR A 37 8.51 3.38 -14.13
CA TYR A 37 9.05 4.62 -14.69
C TYR A 37 9.86 5.43 -13.66
N PHE A 38 9.77 5.06 -12.38
CA PHE A 38 10.55 5.69 -11.32
C PHE A 38 11.88 4.97 -11.13
N LYS A 39 12.95 5.72 -10.91
CA LYS A 39 14.27 5.18 -10.51
C LYS A 39 14.18 4.44 -9.17
N ASN A 40 13.43 5.00 -8.22
CA ASN A 40 13.25 4.45 -6.88
C ASN A 40 11.76 4.42 -6.52
N VAL A 41 11.21 3.24 -6.22
CA VAL A 41 9.88 3.05 -5.64
C VAL A 41 10.06 2.72 -4.16
N VAL A 42 9.80 3.70 -3.30
CA VAL A 42 10.00 3.58 -1.85
C VAL A 42 8.65 3.40 -1.15
N LEU A 43 8.40 2.21 -0.64
CA LEU A 43 7.19 1.87 0.10
C LEU A 43 7.47 1.93 1.60
N VAL A 44 6.75 2.79 2.30
CA VAL A 44 6.91 3.01 3.75
C VAL A 44 5.65 2.53 4.44
N ALA A 45 5.79 1.60 5.38
CA ALA A 45 4.66 1.02 6.09
C ALA A 45 4.92 0.90 7.57
N SER A 46 3.88 1.15 8.37
CA SER A 46 3.90 0.91 9.81
C SER A 46 2.93 -0.20 10.18
N PRO A 47 3.33 -1.22 10.96
CA PRO A 47 2.39 -2.21 11.49
C PRO A 47 1.47 -1.62 12.57
N GLN A 48 1.73 -0.38 13.03
CA GLN A 48 0.85 0.37 13.92
C GLN A 48 -0.27 1.10 13.17
N ASP A 49 -0.20 1.20 11.84
CA ASP A 49 -1.28 1.72 10.99
C ASP A 49 -2.44 0.71 10.94
N ARG A 50 -3.62 1.14 11.37
CA ARG A 50 -4.86 0.34 11.31
C ARG A 50 -5.85 0.82 10.25
N TYR A 51 -5.49 1.87 9.49
CA TYR A 51 -6.27 2.43 8.40
C TYR A 51 -5.92 1.74 7.09
N VAL A 52 -4.63 1.50 6.85
CA VAL A 52 -4.14 0.78 5.67
C VAL A 52 -3.55 -0.55 6.12
N PRO A 53 -3.98 -1.70 5.57
CA PRO A 53 -3.36 -2.99 5.86
C PRO A 53 -1.87 -2.97 5.53
N PHE A 54 -1.04 -3.38 6.48
CA PHE A 54 0.42 -3.35 6.37
C PHE A 54 0.97 -3.97 5.08
N HIS A 55 0.44 -5.14 4.67
CA HIS A 55 0.85 -5.82 3.43
C HIS A 55 0.42 -5.05 2.17
N SER A 56 -0.72 -4.36 2.22
CA SER A 56 -1.20 -3.54 1.11
C SER A 56 -0.29 -2.34 0.87
N ALA A 57 0.15 -1.66 1.94
CA ALA A 57 1.10 -0.54 1.85
C ALA A 57 2.46 -0.96 1.27
N ARG A 58 2.79 -2.26 1.35
CA ARG A 58 4.05 -2.84 0.87
C ARG A 58 3.93 -3.56 -0.46
N ILE A 59 2.74 -3.65 -1.05
CA ILE A 59 2.46 -4.48 -2.23
C ILE A 59 2.99 -5.91 -1.98
N GLU A 60 2.43 -6.56 -0.97
CA GLU A 60 2.88 -7.88 -0.51
C GLU A 60 1.71 -8.83 -0.24
N MET A 61 2.00 -10.12 -0.36
CA MET A 61 1.03 -11.16 -0.07
C MET A 61 0.71 -11.22 1.43
N CYS A 62 -0.55 -11.50 1.78
CA CYS A 62 -0.96 -11.67 3.17
C CYS A 62 -1.46 -13.10 3.45
N LYS A 63 -1.37 -13.52 4.72
CA LYS A 63 -1.77 -14.87 5.17
C LYS A 63 -3.24 -15.18 4.90
N THR A 64 -4.11 -14.17 4.96
CA THR A 64 -5.55 -14.35 4.69
C THR A 64 -5.78 -14.65 3.22
N ALA A 65 -5.17 -13.89 2.31
CA ALA A 65 -5.32 -14.11 0.88
C ALA A 65 -4.69 -15.44 0.41
N LEU A 66 -3.63 -15.93 1.08
CA LEU A 66 -3.09 -17.27 0.81
C LEU A 66 -4.08 -18.42 1.12
N LYS A 67 -5.02 -18.20 2.04
CA LYS A 67 -6.03 -19.20 2.43
C LYS A 67 -7.35 -19.04 1.67
N ASP A 68 -7.56 -17.90 1.02
CA ASP A 68 -8.77 -17.61 0.27
C ASP A 68 -8.68 -18.20 -1.15
N ARG A 69 -9.50 -19.22 -1.43
CA ARG A 69 -9.53 -19.87 -2.75
C ARG A 69 -10.29 -19.06 -3.80
N HIS A 70 -11.10 -18.10 -3.40
CA HIS A 70 -11.94 -17.31 -4.29
C HIS A 70 -11.26 -15.99 -4.68
N THR A 71 -10.89 -15.15 -3.70
CA THR A 71 -10.29 -13.84 -3.98
C THR A 71 -8.76 -13.87 -3.94
N GLY A 72 -8.16 -14.86 -3.27
CA GLY A 72 -6.70 -14.98 -3.12
C GLY A 72 -5.92 -15.04 -4.43
N PRO A 73 -6.34 -15.84 -5.43
CA PRO A 73 -5.67 -15.87 -6.73
C PRO A 73 -5.67 -14.52 -7.44
N VAL A 74 -6.80 -13.79 -7.40
CA VAL A 74 -6.91 -12.46 -8.00
C VAL A 74 -6.02 -11.45 -7.28
N TYR A 75 -5.94 -11.53 -5.94
CA TYR A 75 -5.04 -10.70 -5.16
C TYR A 75 -3.57 -10.96 -5.50
N ALA A 76 -3.17 -12.22 -5.68
CA ALA A 76 -1.83 -12.60 -6.10
C ALA A 76 -1.49 -12.09 -7.51
N GLU A 77 -2.43 -12.20 -8.45
CA GLU A 77 -2.30 -11.63 -9.80
C GLU A 77 -2.11 -10.11 -9.76
N MET A 78 -2.87 -9.38 -8.93
CA MET A 78 -2.70 -7.93 -8.78
C MET A 78 -1.33 -7.55 -8.22
N ILE A 79 -0.79 -8.33 -7.28
CA ILE A 79 0.58 -8.13 -6.78
C ILE A 79 1.60 -8.35 -7.90
N ASP A 80 1.47 -9.43 -8.68
CA ASP A 80 2.37 -9.72 -9.79
C ASP A 80 2.31 -8.62 -10.86
N ASN A 81 1.11 -8.17 -11.22
CA ASN A 81 0.92 -7.08 -12.18
C ASN A 81 1.67 -5.80 -11.78
N LEU A 82 1.70 -5.49 -10.47
CA LEU A 82 2.38 -4.30 -9.93
C LEU A 82 3.89 -4.49 -9.76
N LEU A 83 4.34 -5.68 -9.33
CA LEU A 83 5.74 -5.92 -8.98
C LEU A 83 6.59 -6.39 -10.15
N ARG A 84 6.04 -7.20 -11.06
CA ARG A 84 6.80 -7.76 -12.17
C ARG A 84 7.44 -6.68 -13.05
N PRO A 85 6.75 -5.59 -13.43
CA PRO A 85 7.37 -4.51 -14.19
C PRO A 85 8.53 -3.82 -13.45
N LEU A 86 8.51 -3.81 -12.11
CA LEU A 86 9.60 -3.26 -11.30
C LEU A 86 10.83 -4.17 -11.33
N VAL A 87 10.61 -5.48 -11.27
CA VAL A 87 11.69 -6.48 -11.35
C VAL A 87 12.34 -6.49 -12.73
N ASP A 88 11.53 -6.35 -13.78
CA ASP A 88 12.01 -6.37 -15.17
C ASP A 88 12.72 -5.06 -15.57
N ALA A 89 12.51 -3.96 -14.85
CA ALA A 89 13.12 -2.67 -15.13
C ALA A 89 14.53 -2.55 -14.52
N LYS A 90 15.54 -2.57 -15.39
CA LYS A 90 16.98 -2.58 -15.01
C LYS A 90 17.41 -1.41 -14.11
N ASP A 91 16.81 -0.25 -14.30
CA ASP A 91 17.17 0.98 -13.57
C ASP A 91 16.12 1.36 -12.50
N CYS A 92 15.27 0.42 -12.08
CA CYS A 92 14.27 0.61 -11.05
C CYS A 92 14.65 -0.13 -9.78
N THR A 93 14.66 0.57 -8.65
CA THR A 93 14.88 -0.01 -7.32
C THR A 93 13.60 0.03 -6.51
N LEU A 94 13.12 -1.14 -6.08
CA LEU A 94 12.02 -1.26 -5.11
C LEU A 94 12.59 -1.37 -3.69
N VAL A 95 12.21 -0.45 -2.82
CA VAL A 95 12.63 -0.43 -1.42
C VAL A 95 11.41 -0.48 -0.51
N ARG A 96 11.48 -1.29 0.55
CA ARG A 96 10.42 -1.40 1.57
C ARG A 96 10.96 -1.06 2.95
N HIS A 97 10.44 0.00 3.56
CA HIS A 97 10.80 0.43 4.90
C HIS A 97 9.71 0.09 5.92
N ASN A 98 10.15 -0.46 7.04
CA ASN A 98 9.31 -0.66 8.21
C ASN A 98 9.52 0.48 9.19
N VAL A 99 8.42 1.18 9.50
CA VAL A 99 8.46 2.32 10.41
C VAL A 99 7.69 2.00 11.68
N PHE A 100 8.36 2.20 12.80
CA PHE A 100 7.78 2.14 14.12
C PHE A 100 7.82 3.52 14.74
N HIS A 101 6.66 4.02 15.08
CA HIS A 101 6.52 5.31 15.75
C HIS A 101 6.50 5.09 17.27
N ALA A 102 7.27 5.90 17.98
CA ALA A 102 7.15 6.05 19.43
C ALA A 102 5.87 6.84 19.73
N LEU A 103 4.72 6.16 19.71
CA LEU A 103 3.42 6.78 19.91
C LEU A 103 3.06 6.80 21.41
N PRO A 104 2.52 7.92 21.93
CA PRO A 104 2.00 7.95 23.29
C PRO A 104 0.75 7.07 23.40
N ASN A 105 0.51 6.50 24.59
CA ASN A 105 -0.66 5.67 24.89
C ASN A 105 -1.95 6.50 24.94
N THR A 106 -2.43 6.90 23.76
CA THR A 106 -3.64 7.69 23.55
C THR A 106 -4.67 6.90 22.75
N ALA A 107 -5.95 7.27 22.82
CA ALA A 107 -7.01 6.65 22.01
C ALA A 107 -6.70 6.69 20.51
N ASN A 108 -6.05 7.76 20.03
CA ASN A 108 -5.62 7.92 18.63
C ASN A 108 -4.53 6.92 18.22
N ALA A 109 -3.62 6.58 19.13
CA ALA A 109 -2.63 5.53 18.91
C ALA A 109 -3.28 4.14 18.93
N LEU A 110 -4.24 3.92 19.82
CA LEU A 110 -4.96 2.65 19.93
C LEU A 110 -5.76 2.33 18.65
N ILE A 111 -6.38 3.33 18.00
CA ILE A 111 -7.10 3.12 16.74
C ILE A 111 -6.20 3.14 15.49
N GLY A 112 -4.88 3.28 15.65
CA GLY A 112 -3.91 3.30 14.56
C GLY A 112 -3.88 4.58 13.72
N ARG A 113 -4.78 5.54 13.97
CA ARG A 113 -4.82 6.85 13.32
C ARG A 113 -3.52 7.62 13.53
N ALA A 114 -2.94 7.54 14.73
CA ALA A 114 -1.70 8.25 15.03
C ALA A 114 -0.52 7.74 14.17
N ALA A 115 -0.41 6.43 13.93
CA ALA A 115 0.63 5.87 13.08
C ALA A 115 0.43 6.27 11.60
N HIS A 116 -0.81 6.22 11.13
CA HIS A 116 -1.16 6.60 9.75
C HIS A 116 -0.76 8.05 9.44
N ILE A 117 -1.04 8.98 10.35
CA ILE A 117 -0.70 10.40 10.20
C ILE A 117 0.79 10.65 10.46
N ALA A 118 1.40 9.96 11.43
CA ALA A 118 2.78 10.21 11.83
C ALA A 118 3.82 9.97 10.74
N VAL A 119 3.53 9.13 9.73
CA VAL A 119 4.40 9.01 8.55
C VAL A 119 4.55 10.34 7.80
N LEU A 120 3.53 11.21 7.82
CA LEU A 120 3.52 12.47 7.09
C LEU A 120 3.69 13.70 7.98
N ASP A 121 3.36 13.60 9.27
CA ASP A 121 3.23 14.76 10.17
C ASP A 121 4.32 14.81 11.25
N SER A 122 5.07 13.73 11.45
CA SER A 122 6.17 13.71 12.42
C SER A 122 7.43 14.27 11.77
N GLU A 123 7.71 15.55 11.99
CA GLU A 123 8.93 16.23 11.53
C GLU A 123 10.19 15.45 11.94
N LEU A 124 10.25 14.98 13.19
CA LEU A 124 11.37 14.18 13.69
C LEU A 124 11.55 12.87 12.91
N PHE A 125 10.46 12.20 12.56
CA PHE A 125 10.53 10.99 11.74
C PHE A 125 11.00 11.32 10.32
N LEU A 126 10.39 12.32 9.68
CA LEU A 126 10.75 12.73 8.33
C LEU A 126 12.21 13.13 8.24
N GLU A 127 12.67 13.99 9.14
CA GLU A 127 14.07 14.44 9.21
C GLU A 127 15.02 13.24 9.35
N LYS A 128 14.79 12.36 10.33
CA LYS A 128 15.63 11.17 10.53
C LYS A 128 15.57 10.22 9.34
N PHE A 129 14.39 9.98 8.80
CA PHE A 129 14.21 9.07 7.66
C PHE A 129 14.98 9.59 6.46
N PHE A 130 14.86 10.87 6.11
CA PHE A 130 15.58 11.46 4.99
C PHE A 130 17.09 11.50 5.24
N LEU A 131 17.55 11.96 6.40
CA LEU A 131 18.99 12.06 6.70
C LEU A 131 19.70 10.69 6.69
N VAL A 132 19.04 9.64 7.19
CA VAL A 132 19.66 8.32 7.34
C VAL A 132 19.48 7.44 6.10
N ALA A 133 18.32 7.49 5.44
CA ALA A 133 18.01 6.59 4.32
C ALA A 133 17.52 7.35 3.08
N GLY A 134 16.53 8.22 3.23
CA GLY A 134 15.76 8.79 2.12
C GLY A 134 16.59 9.62 1.13
N LEU A 135 17.57 10.39 1.59
CA LEU A 135 18.42 11.23 0.71
C LEU A 135 19.21 10.40 -0.31
N SER A 136 19.51 9.14 -0.02
CA SER A 136 20.20 8.26 -0.96
C SER A 136 19.38 7.98 -2.23
N TYR A 137 18.05 8.07 -2.16
CA TYR A 137 17.14 7.81 -3.29
C TYR A 137 16.98 9.00 -4.25
N PHE A 138 17.51 10.18 -3.91
CA PHE A 138 17.46 11.39 -4.75
C PHE A 138 18.80 11.71 -5.42
N LYS A 139 19.82 10.87 -5.22
CA LYS A 139 21.09 10.91 -5.96
C LYS A 139 20.93 10.15 -7.26
#